data_AF-A0AAQ0LXM3-F1
#
_entry.id   AF-A0AAQ0LXM3-F1
#
_cell.length_a   1.000
_cell.length_b   1.000
_cell.length_c   1.000
_cell.angle_alpha   90.00
_cell.angle_beta   90.00
_cell.angle_gamma   90.00
#
_symmetry.space_group_name_H-M   'P 1'
#
loop_
_entity.id
_entity.type
_entity.pdbx_description
1 polymer ?
#
loop_
_entity_poly.entity_id
_entity_poly.type
_entity_poly.pdbx_seq_one_letter_code
_entity_poly.pdbx_strand_id
1 'polypeptide(L)' 'MNLTLKILIGIIFVSIMAWNNAIQTRQNVNKKAYKDQTQPMNGKQFRFMLLLNIIIVTLFYLLLMHTYF' A
#
# COMPACT_ATOMS: atom_id res chain seq x y z
N MET A 1 -7.11 10.90 24.44
CA MET A 1 -7.50 10.28 23.15
C MET A 1 -7.43 8.77 23.33
N ASN A 2 -8.55 8.06 23.15
CA ASN A 2 -8.65 6.61 23.38
C ASN A 2 -7.66 5.84 22.48
N LEU A 3 -7.03 4.77 22.99
CA LEU A 3 -6.02 3.97 22.28
C LEU A 3 -6.56 3.44 20.94
N THR A 4 -7.81 2.98 20.94
CA THR A 4 -8.54 2.54 19.73
C THR A 4 -8.63 3.63 18.67
N LEU A 5 -8.86 4.89 19.06
CA LEU A 5 -8.96 6.01 18.13
C LEU A 5 -7.60 6.33 17.49
N LYS A 6 -6.51 6.23 18.26
CA LYS A 6 -5.14 6.39 17.75
C LYS A 6 -4.81 5.32 16.71
N ILE A 7 -5.18 4.06 16.99
CA ILE A 7 -4.98 2.94 16.07
C ILE A 7 -5.78 3.16 14.78
N LEU A 8 -7.04 3.58 14.88
CA LEU A 8 -7.89 3.88 13.71
C LEU A 8 -7.30 4.97 12.82
N ILE A 9 -6.82 6.07 13.41
CA ILE A 9 -6.15 7.16 12.68
C ILE A 9 -4.86 6.65 12.02
N GLY A 10 -4.09 5.82 12.71
CA GLY A 10 -2.88 5.18 12.18
C GLY A 10 -3.16 4.33 10.94
N ILE A 11 -4.22 3.51 10.96
CA ILE A 11 -4.61 2.66 9.82
C ILE A 11 -5.01 3.51 8.61
N ILE A 12 -5.82 4.56 8.84
CA ILE A 12 -6.25 5.47 7.76
C ILE A 12 -5.02 6.13 7.12
N PHE A 13 -4.10 6.62 7.95
CA PHE A 13 -2.89 7.28 7.47
C PHE A 13 -1.98 6.33 6.66
N VAL A 14 -1.72 5.12 7.18
CA VAL A 14 -0.94 4.10 6.48
C VAL A 14 -1.62 3.70 5.16
N SER A 15 -2.95 3.58 5.14
CA SER A 15 -3.70 3.22 3.92
C SER A 15 -3.59 4.29 2.83
N ILE A 16 -3.71 5.57 3.19
CA ILE A 16 -3.56 6.69 2.25
C ILE A 16 -2.13 6.76 1.71
N MET A 17 -1.14 6.66 2.58
CA MET A 17 0.29 6.62 2.20
C MET A 17 0.60 5.46 1.26
N ALA A 18 0.10 4.26 1.60
CA ALA A 18 0.26 3.05 0.79
C ALA A 18 -0.35 3.20 -0.61
N TRP A 19 -1.54 3.82 -0.70
CA TRP A 19 -2.20 4.08 -1.97
C TRP A 19 -1.41 5.07 -2.84
N ASN A 20 -0.99 6.19 -2.26
CA ASN A 20 -0.15 7.17 -2.96
C ASN A 20 1.15 6.55 -3.46
N ASN A 21 1.79 5.73 -2.62
CA ASN A 21 3.02 5.04 -2.99
C ASN A 21 2.81 4.03 -4.13
N ALA A 22 1.68 3.31 -4.15
CA ALA A 22 1.34 2.38 -5.23
C ALA A 22 1.14 3.11 -6.57
N ILE A 23 0.47 4.27 -6.57
CA ILE A 23 0.32 5.11 -7.77
C ILE A 23 1.68 5.64 -8.24
N GLN A 24 2.47 6.19 -7.33
CA GLN A 24 3.79 6.73 -7.65
C GLN A 24 4.73 5.64 -8.18
N THR A 25 4.67 4.45 -7.60
CA THR A 25 5.42 3.27 -8.07
C THR A 25 5.01 2.90 -9.49
N ARG A 26 3.71 2.84 -9.79
CA ARG A 26 3.23 2.58 -11.15
C ARG A 26 3.75 3.62 -12.14
N GLN A 27 3.73 4.90 -11.77
CA GLN A 27 4.26 5.97 -12.63
C GLN A 27 5.76 5.82 -12.85
N ASN A 28 6.53 5.56 -11.80
CA ASN A 28 7.99 5.38 -11.87
C ASN A 28 8.37 4.14 -12.70
N VAL A 29 7.68 3.02 -12.49
CA VAL A 29 7.90 1.77 -13.24
C VAL A 29 7.56 1.99 -14.71
N ASN A 30 6.44 2.65 -15.04
CA ASN A 30 6.09 2.93 -16.43
C ASN A 30 7.03 3.93 -17.10
N LYS A 31 7.48 4.97 -16.37
CA LYS A 31 8.48 5.92 -16.85
C LYS A 31 9.81 5.23 -17.13
N LYS A 32 10.22 4.30 -16.26
CA LYS A 32 11.41 3.48 -16.46
C LYS A 32 11.24 2.52 -17.64
N ALA A 33 10.10 1.86 -17.76
CA ALA A 33 9.79 0.97 -18.88
C ALA A 33 9.86 1.70 -20.23
N TYR A 34 9.34 2.92 -20.30
CA TYR A 34 9.46 3.78 -21.48
C TYR A 34 10.93 4.10 -21.83
N LYS A 35 11.74 4.45 -20.82
CA LYS A 35 13.17 4.73 -21.01
C LYS A 35 13.94 3.50 -21.49
N ASP A 36 13.62 2.34 -20.93
CA ASP A 36 14.31 1.07 -21.19
C ASP A 36 13.71 0.31 -22.40
N GLN A 37 12.76 0.91 -23.13
CA GLN A 37 12.01 0.29 -24.24
C GLN A 37 11.40 -1.09 -23.88
N THR A 38 10.98 -1.25 -22.64
CA THR A 38 10.33 -2.47 -22.14
C THR A 38 8.83 -2.26 -21.96
N GLN A 39 8.10 -3.37 -21.75
CA GLN A 39 6.65 -3.30 -21.58
C GLN A 39 6.29 -2.59 -20.25
N PRO A 40 5.36 -1.63 -20.27
CA PRO A 40 4.86 -0.98 -19.07
C PRO A 40 4.08 -1.96 -18.20
N MET A 41 3.93 -1.61 -16.93
CA MET A 41 3.21 -2.41 -15.96
C MET A 41 1.73 -2.54 -16.35
N ASN A 42 1.27 -3.78 -16.51
CA ASN A 42 -0.10 -4.08 -16.92
C ASN A 42 -1.08 -3.85 -15.74
N GLY A 43 -2.36 -3.58 -16.05
CA GLY A 43 -3.42 -3.41 -15.06
C GLY A 43 -3.58 -4.62 -14.11
N LYS A 44 -3.29 -5.85 -14.57
CA LYS A 44 -3.27 -7.04 -13.70
C LYS A 44 -2.16 -6.99 -12.65
N GLN A 45 -0.96 -6.55 -13.03
CA GLN A 45 0.18 -6.39 -12.12
C GLN A 45 -0.09 -5.27 -11.11
N PHE A 46 -0.73 -4.18 -11.54
CA PHE A 46 -1.15 -3.11 -10.64
C PHE A 46 -2.19 -3.57 -9.61
N ARG A 47 -3.19 -4.33 -10.04
CA ARG A 47 -4.19 -4.92 -9.13
C ARG A 47 -3.54 -5.89 -8.14
N PHE A 48 -2.58 -6.70 -8.57
CA PHE A 48 -1.83 -7.58 -7.68
C PHE A 48 -1.04 -6.80 -6.63
N MET A 49 -0.36 -5.73 -7.03
CA MET A 49 0.38 -4.85 -6.11
C MET A 49 -0.55 -4.19 -5.07
N LEU A 50 -1.73 -3.73 -5.49
CA LEU A 50 -2.74 -3.19 -4.57
C LEU A 50 -3.24 -4.24 -3.58
N LEU A 51 -3.50 -5.47 -4.05
CA LEU A 51 -3.97 -6.57 -3.20
C LEU A 51 -2.91 -6.99 -2.17
N LEU A 52 -1.64 -7.04 -2.58
CA LEU A 52 -0.52 -7.29 -1.66
C LEU A 52 -0.44 -6.20 -0.58
N ASN A 53 -0.64 -4.95 -0.97
CA ASN A 53 -0.61 -3.81 -0.04
C ASN A 53 -1.75 -3.91 1.00
N ILE A 54 -2.96 -4.28 0.57
CA ILE A 54 -4.09 -4.54 1.48
C ILE A 54 -3.74 -5.65 2.47
N ILE A 55 -3.18 -6.78 2.01
CA ILE A 55 -2.79 -7.90 2.88
C ILE A 55 -1.77 -7.45 3.94
N ILE A 56 -0.75 -6.69 3.55
CA ILE A 56 0.28 -6.18 4.48
C ILE A 56 -0.35 -5.25 5.54
N VAL A 57 -1.22 -4.33 5.13
CA VAL A 57 -1.90 -3.41 6.06
C VAL A 57 -2.81 -4.19 7.02
N THR A 58 -3.54 -5.19 6.54
CA THR A 58 -4.38 -6.04 7.41
C THR A 58 -3.55 -6.85 8.39
N LEU A 59 -2.42 -7.44 7.95
CA LEU A 59 -1.51 -8.16 8.83
C LEU A 59 -0.88 -7.24 9.88
N PHE A 60 -0.48 -6.04 9.49
CA PHE A 60 0.04 -5.03 10.40
C PHE A 60 -1.00 -4.63 11.45
N TYR A 61 -2.27 -4.49 11.04
CA TYR A 61 -3.36 -4.23 11.98
C TYR A 61 -3.59 -5.40 12.96
N LEU A 62 -3.59 -6.64 12.48
CA LEU A 62 -3.71 -7.82 13.35
C LEU A 62 -2.56 -7.90 14.36
N LEU A 63 -1.33 -7.61 13.91
CA LEU A 63 -0.16 -7.54 14.78
C LEU A 63 -0.31 -6.46 15.85
N LEU A 64 -0.77 -5.26 15.47
CA LEU A 64 -1.06 -4.16 16.39
C LEU A 64 -2.10 -4.56 17.43
N MET A 65 -3.21 -5.16 17.00
CA MET A 65 -4.25 -5.62 17.92
C MET A 65 -3.70 -6.64 18.92
N HIS A 66 -2.94 -7.65 18.46
CA HIS A 66 -2.35 -8.65 19.35
C HIS A 66 -1.27 -8.08 20.30
N THR A 67 -0.59 -7.00 19.92
CA THR A 67 0.48 -6.42 20.74
C THR A 67 -0.07 -5.48 21.83
N TYR A 68 -1.20 -4.82 21.55
CA TYR A 68 -1.75 -3.75 22.39
C TYR A 68 -3.07 -4.10 23.08
N PHE A 69 -3.68 -5.25 22.77
CA PHE A 69 -4.85 -5.85 23.44
C PHE A 69 -4.54 -7.29 23.84
#